data_AF-A0A2G4SHD9-F1
#
_entry.id   AF-A0A2G4SHD9-F1
#
_cell.length_a   1.000
_cell.length_b   1.000
_cell.length_c   1.000
_cell.angle_alpha   90.00
_cell.angle_beta   90.00
_cell.angle_gamma   90.00
#
_symmetry.space_group_name_H-M   'P 1'
#
loop_
_entity.id
_entity.type
_entity.pdbx_description
1 polymer ?
#
loop_
_entity_poly.entity_id
_entity_poly.type
_entity_poly.pdbx_seq_one_letter_code
_entity_poly.pdbx_strand_id
1 'polypeptide(L)'
;MSSPKKIAVQLSNTCYLCERNYSTPASLHKHLKSIHHAVVASRKNFERRPPSAKYEFKHYNGDPDIPIHHACSSCFYHTANINRLKDHILKDHGPIYLESESEENEDEENEDEENEDEENEDEENEGEDNKGEGENEAQEDQRETSNGQGKNPPVRRRSLRRRKSSSADTLANDILNILVDKLHKLMRN
;
A
#
# COMPACT_ATOMS: atom_id res chain seq x y z
N MET A 1 6.68 5.64 41.29
CA MET A 1 7.43 5.09 40.16
C MET A 1 7.22 6.00 38.96
N SER A 2 8.28 6.59 38.41
CA SER A 2 8.16 7.48 37.24
C SER A 2 7.90 6.63 36.00
N SER A 3 6.86 6.93 35.23
CA SER A 3 6.55 6.21 33.99
C SER A 3 7.72 6.37 32.99
N PRO A 4 8.05 5.31 32.22
CA PRO A 4 9.09 5.41 31.20
C PRO A 4 8.74 6.51 30.19
N LYS A 5 9.71 7.38 29.90
CA LYS A 5 9.55 8.46 28.93
C LYS A 5 9.38 7.86 27.53
N LYS A 6 8.31 8.24 26.84
CA LYS A 6 8.06 7.84 25.44
C LYS A 6 8.91 8.69 24.49
N ILE A 7 9.35 8.09 23.40
CA ILE A 7 10.07 8.78 22.33
C ILE A 7 9.03 9.30 21.32
N ALA A 8 9.02 10.62 21.09
CA ALA A 8 8.20 11.19 20.03
C ALA A 8 8.75 10.77 18.66
N VAL A 9 7.89 10.30 17.77
CA VAL A 9 8.27 9.89 16.41
C VAL A 9 7.25 10.38 15.40
N GLN A 10 7.74 10.82 14.24
CA GLN A 10 6.90 11.17 13.09
C GLN A 10 6.87 9.99 12.11
N LEU A 11 5.69 9.62 11.63
CA LEU A 11 5.57 8.57 10.61
C LEU A 11 5.53 9.18 9.21
N SER A 12 6.37 8.65 8.32
CA SER A 12 6.35 8.96 6.88
C SER A 12 5.90 7.74 6.09
N ASN A 13 5.09 7.96 5.04
CA ASN A 13 4.74 6.91 4.07
C ASN A 13 5.74 7.01 2.91
N THR A 14 6.90 6.41 3.07
CA THR A 14 7.98 6.46 2.08
C THR A 14 7.92 5.24 1.15
N CYS A 15 8.07 5.45 -0.15
CA CYS A 15 8.24 4.36 -1.10
C CYS A 15 9.60 3.69 -0.90
N TYR A 16 9.63 2.38 -0.70
CA TYR A 16 10.88 1.64 -0.46
C TYR A 16 11.70 1.38 -1.73
N LEU A 17 11.16 1.74 -2.91
CA LEU A 17 11.82 1.56 -4.22
C LEU A 17 12.45 2.86 -4.73
N CYS A 18 11.77 4.01 -4.56
CA CYS A 18 12.24 5.31 -5.06
C CYS A 18 12.33 6.40 -3.98
N GLU A 19 12.13 6.05 -2.71
CA GLU A 19 12.30 6.92 -1.53
C GLU A 19 11.40 8.17 -1.50
N ARG A 20 10.40 8.27 -2.39
CA ARG A 20 9.42 9.36 -2.39
C ARG A 20 8.50 9.26 -1.18
N ASN A 21 8.18 10.41 -0.58
CA ASN A 21 7.30 10.51 0.58
C ASN A 21 5.87 10.87 0.18
N TYR A 22 4.90 10.25 0.84
CA TYR A 22 3.48 10.45 0.57
C TYR A 22 2.73 10.87 1.85
N SER A 23 1.76 11.76 1.68
CA SER A 23 0.95 12.29 2.78
C SER A 23 0.05 11.22 3.41
N THR A 24 -0.37 10.21 2.63
CA THR A 24 -1.25 9.13 3.10
C THR A 24 -0.79 7.75 2.61
N PRO A 25 -1.11 6.66 3.33
CA PRO A 25 -0.84 5.30 2.88
C PRO A 25 -1.53 4.98 1.54
N ALA A 26 -2.75 5.49 1.33
CA ALA A 26 -3.49 5.27 0.08
C ALA A 26 -2.79 5.90 -1.14
N SER A 27 -2.21 7.10 -1.00
CA SER A 27 -1.40 7.71 -2.06
C SER A 27 -0.11 6.92 -2.35
N LEU A 28 0.51 6.34 -1.31
CA LEU A 28 1.67 5.46 -1.50
C LEU A 28 1.29 4.17 -2.25
N HIS A 29 0.16 3.54 -1.91
CA HIS A 29 -0.32 2.35 -2.63
C HIS A 29 -0.60 2.64 -4.11
N LYS A 30 -1.27 3.75 -4.42
CA LYS A 30 -1.49 4.17 -5.81
C LYS A 30 -0.16 4.33 -6.55
N HIS A 31 0.82 4.96 -5.92
CA HIS A 31 2.15 5.13 -6.49
C HIS A 31 2.86 3.79 -6.74
N LEU A 32 2.85 2.88 -5.78
CA LEU A 32 3.45 1.54 -5.93
C LEU A 32 2.82 0.80 -7.11
N LYS A 33 1.49 0.84 -7.23
CA LYS A 33 0.77 0.21 -8.33
C LYS A 33 1.07 0.85 -9.69
N SER A 34 1.09 2.18 -9.77
CA SER A 34 1.18 2.88 -11.06
C SER A 34 2.60 3.09 -11.58
N ILE A 35 3.58 3.23 -10.69
CA ILE A 35 4.98 3.53 -11.07
C ILE A 35 5.87 2.30 -11.00
N HIS A 36 5.59 1.40 -10.07
CA HIS A 36 6.42 0.23 -9.81
C HIS A 36 5.72 -1.09 -10.15
N HIS A 37 4.49 -1.03 -10.66
CA HIS A 37 3.65 -2.20 -10.95
C HIS A 37 3.55 -3.18 -9.76
N ALA A 38 3.74 -2.67 -8.53
CA ALA A 38 3.82 -3.45 -7.31
C ALA A 38 2.51 -3.31 -6.53
N VAL A 39 1.83 -4.42 -6.30
CA VAL A 39 0.60 -4.50 -5.52
C VAL A 39 0.92 -5.08 -4.15
N VAL A 40 0.65 -4.30 -3.11
CA VAL A 40 0.84 -4.72 -1.71
C VAL A 40 -0.52 -4.75 -1.02
N ALA A 41 -0.77 -5.78 -0.21
CA ALA A 41 -2.01 -5.92 0.53
C ALA A 41 -2.32 -4.66 1.34
N SER A 42 -3.53 -4.12 1.21
CA SER A 42 -3.98 -3.02 2.06
C SER A 42 -4.30 -3.51 3.46
N ARG A 43 -4.17 -2.63 4.47
CA ARG A 43 -4.67 -2.93 5.82
C ARG A 43 -6.16 -3.23 5.74
N LYS A 44 -6.56 -4.41 6.19
CA LYS A 44 -7.96 -4.89 6.13
C LYS A 44 -8.92 -3.97 6.88
N ASN A 45 -8.44 -3.30 7.93
CA ASN A 45 -9.28 -2.46 8.77
C ASN A 45 -8.68 -1.04 8.85
N PHE A 46 -9.55 -0.01 8.78
CA PHE A 46 -9.22 1.41 9.04
C PHE A 46 -8.88 1.66 10.53
N GLU A 47 -8.29 0.67 11.19
CA GLU A 47 -7.94 0.71 12.59
C GLU A 47 -6.89 1.78 12.83
N ARG A 48 -7.14 2.54 13.90
CA ARG A 48 -6.13 3.44 14.42
C ARG A 48 -4.97 2.61 14.94
N ARG A 49 -3.76 3.09 14.68
CA ARG A 49 -2.53 2.52 15.23
C ARG A 49 -2.65 2.36 16.75
N PRO A 50 -2.44 1.15 17.30
CA PRO A 50 -2.50 0.94 18.74
C PRO A 50 -1.50 1.82 19.49
N PRO A 51 -1.81 2.23 20.72
CA PRO A 51 -0.88 2.99 21.55
C PRO A 51 0.39 2.16 21.82
N SER A 52 1.55 2.77 21.64
CA SER A 52 2.84 2.13 21.96
C SER A 52 3.29 2.50 23.38
N ALA A 53 3.93 1.55 24.06
CA ALA A 53 4.64 1.80 25.31
C ALA A 53 5.92 2.61 25.08
N LYS A 54 6.56 2.44 23.92
CA LYS A 54 7.87 3.03 23.59
C LYS A 54 7.75 4.36 22.84
N TYR A 55 6.73 4.49 21.99
CA TYR A 55 6.62 5.59 21.04
C TYR A 55 5.37 6.45 21.28
N GLU A 56 5.54 7.75 21.06
CA GLU A 56 4.45 8.70 20.92
C GLU A 56 4.41 9.18 19.46
N PHE A 57 3.38 8.77 18.72
CA PHE A 57 3.25 9.12 17.31
C PHE A 57 2.70 10.54 17.15
N LYS A 58 3.50 11.42 16.58
CA LYS A 58 3.08 12.79 16.25
C LYS A 58 2.66 12.87 14.78
N HIS A 59 1.63 13.66 14.51
CA HIS A 59 1.36 14.11 13.14
C HIS A 59 2.45 15.09 12.71
N TYR A 60 2.58 15.35 11.40
CA TYR A 60 3.59 16.26 10.86
C TYR A 60 3.58 17.59 11.63
N ASN A 61 4.68 17.89 12.33
CA ASN A 61 4.79 19.06 13.19
C ASN A 61 5.80 20.09 12.67
N GLY A 62 6.57 19.77 11.62
CA GLY A 62 7.66 20.62 11.14
C GLY A 62 8.81 20.78 12.14
N ASP A 63 8.81 19.98 13.21
CA ASP A 63 9.84 19.99 14.24
C ASP A 63 11.02 19.13 13.78
N PRO A 64 12.21 19.73 13.57
CA PRO A 64 13.39 19.01 13.10
C PRO A 64 13.95 18.03 14.14
N ASP A 65 13.59 18.18 15.43
CA ASP A 65 14.12 17.33 16.50
C ASP A 65 13.37 15.99 16.63
N ILE A 66 12.22 15.85 15.97
CA ILE A 66 11.42 14.62 16.02
C ILE A 66 11.93 13.64 14.95
N PRO A 67 12.46 12.46 15.33
CA PRO A 67 12.94 11.49 14.37
C PRO A 67 11.80 10.96 13.49
N ILE A 68 12.10 10.82 12.20
CA ILE A 68 11.19 10.29 11.19
C ILE A 68 11.37 8.77 11.11
N HIS A 69 10.27 8.04 11.20
CA HIS A 69 10.20 6.61 10.92
C HIS A 69 9.40 6.38 9.64
N HIS A 70 9.89 5.47 8.79
CA HIS A 70 9.18 4.97 7.63
C HIS A 70 8.15 3.92 8.08
N ALA A 71 6.88 4.18 7.79
CA ALA A 71 5.77 3.30 8.16
C ALA A 71 5.41 2.36 7.00
N CYS A 72 5.14 1.10 7.33
CA CYS A 72 4.57 0.16 6.38
C CYS A 72 3.13 0.57 6.04
N SER A 73 2.76 0.56 4.77
CA SER A 73 1.40 0.88 4.32
C SER A 73 0.41 -0.26 4.63
N SER A 74 0.91 -1.49 4.77
CA SER A 74 0.12 -2.72 4.88
C SER A 74 -0.09 -3.21 6.32
N CYS A 75 0.70 -2.75 7.29
CA CYS A 75 0.52 -3.07 8.70
C CYS A 75 0.99 -1.94 9.64
N PHE A 76 1.07 -2.19 10.94
CA PHE A 76 1.56 -1.23 11.93
C PHE A 76 3.09 -1.21 12.09
N TYR A 77 3.86 -1.94 11.30
CA TYR A 77 5.32 -1.85 11.36
C TYR A 77 5.84 -0.46 10.97
N HIS A 78 6.94 -0.04 11.59
CA HIS A 78 7.69 1.17 11.22
C HIS A 78 9.15 1.07 11.66
N THR A 79 10.04 1.78 10.97
CA THR A 79 11.49 1.74 11.22
C THR A 79 12.16 3.05 10.81
N ALA A 80 13.24 3.44 11.47
CA ALA A 80 14.05 4.60 11.07
C ALA A 80 14.88 4.34 9.79
N ASN A 81 15.07 3.08 9.40
CA ASN A 81 15.87 2.69 8.25
C ASN A 81 14.97 2.14 7.14
N ILE A 82 15.07 2.70 5.94
CA ILE A 82 14.26 2.34 4.78
C ILE A 82 14.53 0.92 4.25
N ASN A 83 15.77 0.42 4.32
CA ASN A 83 16.10 -0.95 3.91
C ASN A 83 15.39 -1.97 4.81
N ARG A 84 15.32 -1.71 6.11
CA ARG A 84 14.52 -2.55 7.03
C ARG A 84 13.02 -2.50 6.74
N LEU A 85 12.53 -1.43 6.11
CA LEU A 85 11.14 -1.36 5.66
C LEU A 85 10.96 -2.20 4.39
N LYS A 86 11.88 -2.12 3.44
CA LYS A 86 11.91 -2.96 2.24
C LYS A 86 11.89 -4.44 2.62
N ASP A 87 12.81 -4.86 3.48
CA ASP A 87 12.92 -6.26 3.93
C ASP A 87 11.62 -6.74 4.58
N HIS A 88 11.02 -5.91 5.45
CA HIS A 88 9.73 -6.20 6.07
C HIS A 88 8.61 -6.36 5.04
N ILE A 89 8.51 -5.47 4.05
CA ILE A 89 7.47 -5.55 3.01
C ILE A 89 7.65 -6.82 2.17
N LEU A 90 8.88 -7.12 1.75
CA LEU A 90 9.17 -8.32 0.95
C LEU A 90 8.83 -9.60 1.73
N LYS A 91 9.22 -9.65 3.02
CA LYS A 91 9.04 -10.84 3.86
C LYS A 91 7.60 -11.05 4.33
N ASP A 92 6.97 -10.00 4.85
CA ASP A 92 5.70 -10.13 5.59
C ASP A 92 4.47 -9.78 4.73
N HIS A 93 4.67 -9.17 3.56
CA HIS A 93 3.58 -8.76 2.67
C HIS A 93 3.66 -9.30 1.24
N GLY A 94 4.80 -9.84 0.81
CA GLY A 94 4.96 -10.51 -0.49
C GLY A 94 4.36 -9.71 -1.65
N PRO A 95 4.94 -8.54 -2.01
CA PRO A 95 4.38 -7.70 -3.06
C PRO A 95 4.27 -8.47 -4.37
N ILE A 96 3.10 -8.41 -5.00
CA ILE A 96 2.86 -8.99 -6.32
C ILE A 96 3.30 -7.95 -7.35
N TYR A 97 4.34 -8.27 -8.11
CA TYR A 97 4.77 -7.46 -9.25
C TYR A 97 3.94 -7.92 -10.44
N LEU A 98 3.10 -7.02 -10.95
CA LEU A 98 2.45 -7.24 -12.24
C LEU A 98 3.56 -7.13 -13.26
N GLU A 99 3.84 -8.22 -13.95
CA GLU A 99 4.67 -8.19 -15.16
C GLU A 99 4.08 -7.08 -16.02
N SER A 100 4.85 -6.03 -16.25
CA SER A 100 4.51 -5.10 -17.30
C SER A 100 4.41 -5.96 -18.53
N GLU A 101 3.23 -6.04 -19.13
CA GLU A 101 3.03 -6.52 -20.50
C GLU A 101 3.90 -5.61 -21.38
N SER A 102 5.21 -5.80 -21.32
CA SER A 102 6.16 -5.27 -22.26
C SER A 102 5.85 -6.08 -23.48
N GLU A 103 4.96 -5.52 -24.29
CA GLU A 103 4.71 -5.82 -25.68
C GLU A 103 5.87 -6.67 -26.23
N GLU A 104 5.71 -7.99 -26.15
CA GLU A 104 6.31 -8.94 -27.07
C GLU A 104 5.67 -8.63 -28.42
N ASN A 105 5.97 -7.45 -28.98
CA ASN A 105 6.06 -7.28 -30.41
C ASN A 105 7.40 -7.91 -30.78
N GLU A 106 7.45 -9.23 -30.68
CA GLU A 106 8.27 -10.03 -31.55
C GLU A 106 7.73 -9.71 -32.94
N ASP A 107 8.37 -8.77 -33.62
CA ASP A 107 8.38 -8.77 -35.08
C ASP A 107 9.03 -10.11 -35.47
N GLU A 108 8.20 -11.17 -35.48
CA GLU A 108 8.42 -12.45 -36.13
C GLU A 108 8.60 -12.17 -37.64
N GLU A 109 9.78 -11.69 -38.03
CA GLU A 109 10.26 -11.90 -39.38
C GLU A 109 10.94 -13.27 -39.42
N ASN A 110 10.17 -14.26 -39.87
CA ASN A 110 10.57 -15.43 -40.67
C ASN A 110 12.01 -15.93 -40.51
N GLU A 111 12.19 -17.12 -39.95
CA GLU A 111 13.00 -18.17 -40.59
C GLU A 111 12.25 -19.50 -40.49
N ASP A 112 11.71 -19.94 -41.64
CA ASP A 112 11.37 -21.33 -41.93
C ASP A 112 12.62 -22.20 -41.66
N GLU A 113 12.63 -22.99 -40.59
CA GLU A 113 13.43 -24.21 -40.55
C GLU A 113 12.57 -25.37 -40.07
N GLU A 114 12.28 -26.23 -41.05
CA GLU A 114 11.64 -27.53 -40.92
C GLU A 114 12.48 -28.50 -40.07
N ASN A 115 11.78 -29.44 -39.42
CA ASN A 115 12.26 -30.72 -38.86
C ASN A 115 13.02 -30.64 -37.51
N GLU A 116 12.81 -31.54 -36.55
CA GLU A 116 12.43 -32.95 -36.65
C GLU A 116 11.80 -33.42 -35.31
N ASP A 117 10.88 -34.38 -35.42
CA ASP A 117 10.25 -35.10 -34.32
C ASP A 117 11.26 -35.71 -33.33
N GLU A 118 11.13 -35.41 -32.04
CA GLU A 118 11.53 -36.35 -30.98
C GLU A 118 10.44 -36.45 -29.91
N GLU A 119 9.71 -37.56 -30.02
CA GLU A 119 8.90 -38.18 -28.97
C GLU A 119 9.78 -38.47 -27.75
N ASN A 120 9.31 -38.15 -26.54
CA ASN A 120 9.55 -38.91 -25.29
C ASN A 120 8.78 -38.24 -24.14
N GLU A 121 7.67 -38.83 -23.73
CA GLU A 121 7.53 -39.82 -22.64
C GLU A 121 7.20 -39.14 -21.30
N ASP A 122 5.89 -39.11 -21.03
CA ASP A 122 5.21 -39.43 -19.78
C ASP A 122 6.09 -39.54 -18.51
N GLU A 123 5.95 -38.57 -17.60
CA GLU A 123 5.99 -38.87 -16.17
C GLU A 123 4.84 -38.18 -15.44
N GLU A 124 3.83 -39.01 -15.16
CA GLU A 124 2.77 -38.80 -14.19
C GLU A 124 3.39 -38.54 -12.81
N ASN A 125 3.10 -37.39 -12.21
CA ASN A 125 3.31 -37.22 -10.77
C ASN A 125 1.98 -36.88 -10.10
N GLU A 126 1.31 -37.94 -9.65
CA GLU A 126 0.17 -37.89 -8.76
C GLU A 126 0.61 -37.52 -7.33
N GLY A 127 -0.23 -36.74 -6.65
CA GLY A 127 -0.26 -36.69 -5.19
C GLY A 127 0.14 -35.34 -4.59
N GLU A 128 -0.83 -34.60 -4.07
CA GLU A 128 -1.34 -34.90 -2.72
C GLU A 128 -2.40 -33.87 -2.34
N ASP A 129 -3.62 -34.37 -2.18
CA ASP A 129 -4.71 -33.72 -1.49
C ASP A 129 -4.32 -33.38 -0.06
N ASN A 130 -4.43 -32.10 0.33
CA ASN A 130 -4.57 -31.74 1.74
C ASN A 130 -5.77 -30.81 1.95
N LYS A 131 -6.91 -31.48 2.12
CA LYS A 131 -8.20 -30.96 2.52
C LYS A 131 -8.16 -30.67 4.04
N GLY A 132 -7.84 -29.43 4.40
CA GLY A 132 -7.92 -28.94 5.77
C GLY A 132 -9.23 -28.20 6.04
N GLU A 133 -10.32 -28.93 6.21
CA GLU A 133 -11.58 -28.42 6.75
C GLU A 133 -11.39 -28.14 8.25
N GLY A 134 -11.39 -26.87 8.63
CA GLY A 134 -11.31 -26.40 10.01
C GLY A 134 -12.54 -25.58 10.35
N GLU A 135 -13.67 -26.25 10.51
CA GLU A 135 -14.89 -25.70 11.11
C GLU A 135 -14.63 -25.46 12.60
N ASN A 136 -14.82 -24.23 13.06
CA ASN A 136 -15.02 -23.93 14.47
C ASN A 136 -16.20 -22.96 14.58
N GLU A 137 -17.38 -23.55 14.72
CA GLU A 137 -18.57 -22.95 15.30
C GLU A 137 -18.44 -22.93 16.84
N ALA A 138 -18.61 -21.76 17.44
CA ALA A 138 -19.07 -21.51 18.81
C ALA A 138 -19.15 -19.97 18.94
N GLN A 139 -20.30 -19.33 18.75
CA GLN A 139 -21.51 -19.31 19.57
C GLN A 139 -21.28 -18.79 21.00
N GLU A 140 -22.13 -17.82 21.38
CA GLU A 140 -22.35 -17.23 22.71
C GLU A 140 -21.27 -16.22 23.18
N ASP A 141 -21.58 -15.06 23.77
CA ASP A 141 -22.63 -14.76 24.72
C ASP A 141 -22.96 -13.25 24.71
N GLN A 142 -24.23 -12.98 24.98
CA GLN A 142 -24.87 -11.70 25.18
C GLN A 142 -24.28 -11.01 26.42
N ARG A 143 -23.91 -9.72 26.34
CA ARG A 143 -24.13 -8.79 27.45
C ARG A 143 -24.51 -7.41 26.95
N GLU A 144 -25.82 -7.21 26.92
CA GLU A 144 -26.45 -5.90 27.03
C GLU A 144 -26.02 -5.26 28.36
N THR A 145 -25.37 -4.10 28.30
CA THR A 145 -25.37 -3.15 29.42
C THR A 145 -25.73 -1.76 28.93
N SER A 146 -27.03 -1.49 29.04
CA SER A 146 -27.59 -0.34 29.75
C SER A 146 -27.01 1.06 29.45
N ASN A 147 -27.86 1.84 28.79
CA ASN A 147 -28.37 3.14 29.27
C ASN A 147 -27.36 4.08 29.95
N GLY A 148 -26.73 4.93 29.14
CA GLY A 148 -26.21 6.23 29.56
C GLY A 148 -26.84 7.35 28.74
N GLN A 149 -28.02 7.83 29.14
CA GLN A 149 -28.62 9.07 28.62
C GLN A 149 -27.79 10.28 29.07
N GLY A 150 -26.65 10.50 28.42
CA GLY A 150 -25.91 11.77 28.48
C GLY A 150 -26.48 12.73 27.45
N LYS A 151 -27.34 13.66 27.90
CA LYS A 151 -27.82 14.80 27.12
C LYS A 151 -26.64 15.70 26.75
N ASN A 152 -25.96 15.39 25.64
CA ASN A 152 -25.00 16.31 25.05
C ASN A 152 -25.76 17.47 24.39
N PRO A 153 -25.33 18.73 24.61
CA PRO A 153 -25.94 19.89 23.98
C PRO A 153 -25.83 19.80 22.45
N PRO A 154 -26.78 20.39 21.69
CA PRO A 154 -26.75 20.36 20.24
C PRO A 154 -25.51 21.10 19.72
N VAL A 155 -24.45 20.35 19.44
CA VAL A 155 -23.29 20.84 18.71
C VAL A 155 -23.78 21.17 17.31
N ARG A 156 -23.96 22.46 17.04
CA ARG A 156 -24.21 23.01 15.70
C ARG A 156 -23.19 22.41 14.75
N ARG A 157 -23.63 21.41 13.97
CA ARG A 157 -22.91 20.85 12.83
C ARG A 157 -22.67 22.00 11.86
N ARG A 158 -21.50 22.67 11.96
CA ARG A 158 -20.98 23.49 10.88
C ARG A 158 -20.75 22.52 9.73
N SER A 159 -21.68 22.55 8.77
CA SER A 159 -21.54 21.92 7.48
C SER A 159 -20.23 22.42 6.88
N LEU A 160 -19.18 21.60 6.99
CA LEU A 160 -17.98 21.77 6.20
C LEU A 160 -18.42 21.57 4.75
N ARG A 161 -18.73 22.70 4.11
CA ARG A 161 -18.96 22.79 2.67
C ARG A 161 -17.75 22.15 2.01
N ARG A 162 -17.95 20.92 1.52
CA ARG A 162 -17.06 20.20 0.61
C ARG A 162 -16.71 21.19 -0.50
N ARG A 163 -15.52 21.80 -0.42
CA ARG A 163 -15.00 22.68 -1.46
C ARG A 163 -14.91 21.82 -2.71
N LYS A 164 -15.83 22.03 -3.65
CA LYS A 164 -15.71 21.53 -5.01
C LYS A 164 -14.35 22.03 -5.50
N SER A 165 -13.43 21.11 -5.78
CA SER A 165 -12.17 21.43 -6.45
C SER A 165 -12.50 22.27 -7.67
N SER A 166 -11.79 23.38 -7.83
CA SER A 166 -12.10 24.33 -8.88
C SER A 166 -11.83 23.66 -10.23
N SER A 167 -12.67 23.94 -11.22
CA SER A 167 -12.51 23.46 -12.61
C SER A 167 -11.15 23.83 -13.23
N ALA A 168 -10.42 24.77 -12.63
CA ALA A 168 -9.09 25.17 -13.08
C ALA A 168 -8.01 24.15 -12.70
N ASP A 169 -8.14 23.48 -11.54
CA ASP A 169 -7.17 22.50 -11.06
C ASP A 169 -7.20 21.21 -11.90
N THR A 170 -8.36 20.85 -12.45
CA THR A 170 -8.49 19.74 -13.41
C THR A 170 -7.85 20.07 -14.75
N LEU A 171 -8.07 21.29 -15.27
CA LEU A 171 -7.50 21.73 -16.55
C LEU A 171 -5.96 21.74 -16.53
N ALA A 172 -5.36 22.18 -15.42
CA ALA A 172 -3.91 22.23 -15.27
C ALA A 172 -3.27 20.83 -15.30
N ASN A 173 -3.91 19.84 -14.67
CA ASN A 173 -3.43 18.45 -14.69
C ASN A 173 -3.56 17.82 -16.08
N ASP A 174 -4.63 18.12 -16.82
CA ASP A 174 -4.83 17.61 -18.18
C ASP A 174 -3.76 18.16 -19.14
N ILE A 175 -3.42 19.45 -19.04
CA ILE A 175 -2.36 20.07 -19.86
C ILE A 175 -0.99 19.44 -19.56
N LEU A 176 -0.67 19.19 -18.28
CA LEU A 176 0.60 18.55 -17.91
C LEU A 176 0.73 17.14 -18.49
N ASN A 177 -0.34 16.35 -18.47
CA ASN A 177 -0.33 14.99 -19.04
C ASN A 177 -0.07 15.02 -20.56
N ILE A 178 -0.70 15.96 -21.29
CA ILE A 178 -0.48 16.12 -22.74
C ILE A 178 0.97 16.49 -23.07
N LEU A 179 1.60 17.33 -22.24
CA LEU A 179 3.00 17.73 -22.44
C LEU A 179 3.98 16.59 -22.18
N VAL A 180 3.73 15.77 -21.15
CA VAL A 180 4.55 14.60 -20.83
C VAL A 180 4.49 13.57 -21.96
N ASP A 181 3.30 13.28 -22.50
CA ASP A 181 3.14 12.37 -23.63
C ASP A 181 3.87 12.85 -24.89
N LYS A 182 3.82 14.16 -25.19
CA LYS A 182 4.56 14.72 -26.32
C LYS A 182 6.07 14.61 -26.14
N LEU A 183 6.59 14.84 -24.94
CA LEU A 183 8.01 14.67 -24.63
C LEU A 183 8.44 13.21 -24.78
N HIS A 184 7.63 12.26 -24.30
CA HIS A 184 7.91 10.83 -24.48
C HIS A 184 7.96 10.43 -25.96
N LYS A 185 7.06 10.96 -26.80
CA LYS A 185 7.07 10.70 -28.26
C LYS A 185 8.32 11.25 -28.94
N LEU A 186 8.81 12.41 -28.53
CA LEU A 186 10.01 13.01 -29.12
C LEU A 186 11.30 12.28 -28.75
N MET A 187 11.32 11.57 -27.62
CA MET A 187 12.50 10.81 -27.18
C MET A 187 12.56 9.38 -27.74
N ARG A 188 11.52 8.91 -28.44
CA ARG A 188 11.47 7.56 -29.03
C ARG A 188 11.84 7.52 -30.54
N ASN A 189 12.03 8.67 -31.17
CA ASN A 189 12.54 8.81 -32.54
C ASN A 189 14.02 9.19 -32.51
#